data_AF-A0A672K5K3-F1
#
_entry.id   AF-A0A672K5K3-F1
#
_cell.length_a   1.000
_cell.length_b   1.000
_cell.length_c   1.000
_cell.angle_alpha   90.00
_cell.angle_beta   90.00
_cell.angle_gamma   90.00
#
_symmetry.space_group_name_H-M   'P 1'
#
loop_
_entity.id
_entity.type
_entity.pdbx_description
1 polymer ?
#
loop_
_entity_poly.entity_id
_entity_poly.type
_entity_poly.pdbx_seq_one_letter_code
_entity_poly.pdbx_strand_id
1 'polypeptide(L)'
;MYYKHWWLLKIYLVNLGFEPVIEMKFVRFIMKNAALASAPQHIEHFSKFSPSPLSMKQFLDFGSTNACEKTSFVFLRQELPVRLSNIMKEINLLPKILLTTPSVQMVQSWYVQSLMEILDFLEKSPDDQSVLEEFVNALVNIRNRHNDVVPTMAQGVIEYKEVFGQDPVTNQNIQYFLDRFYLSRISIRMLINQHTLVFDGATNPVHPNTIGSIDPYCQVAEVVKDAYESAKMLCDQYYLSSPDLVLQELNTNNRNQPINMVYVPSHLYHMLFELFKNAMRATIENHEGCNLPPIQVMVAVGGEDLTIKMSDRGGGVPFRKMENLFSYMYSTAPKPQMDDKQRAPLAGFGYGLPISRLYAKYFQGDLQLYSMEGHGTDAVIHLKALSTDSVERLPVFNKTARRNYEVTQGADDWCVPSREPLDLAVLFFLSENFNSVIYVPFIYVVPSLHAFLSFVVGKIKYFEECFKSFCPCSGNQWGPVLFYPIGRFGTIDLSQVVCHIEFYKDENKTERDKRAIFTMAYAV
;
A
#
# COMPACT_ATOMS: atom_id res chain seq x y z
N MET A 1 -32.18 -27.21 -27.79
CA MET A 1 -33.48 -27.31 -27.09
C MET A 1 -34.00 -25.97 -26.53
N TYR A 2 -33.17 -24.94 -26.33
CA TYR A 2 -33.55 -23.64 -25.76
C TYR A 2 -34.41 -22.71 -26.66
N TYR A 3 -34.36 -22.86 -27.99
CA TYR A 3 -35.14 -22.00 -28.90
C TYR A 3 -36.66 -22.25 -28.89
N LYS A 4 -37.13 -23.45 -28.51
CA LYS A 4 -38.57 -23.77 -28.50
C LYS A 4 -39.33 -23.13 -27.32
N HIS A 5 -38.66 -22.85 -26.20
CA HIS A 5 -39.28 -22.19 -25.05
C HIS A 5 -39.42 -20.67 -25.21
N TRP A 6 -38.64 -20.06 -26.11
CA TRP A 6 -38.67 -18.62 -26.36
C TRP A 6 -39.88 -18.18 -27.19
N TRP A 7 -40.32 -19.01 -28.14
CA TRP A 7 -41.54 -18.75 -28.90
C TRP A 7 -42.79 -18.75 -28.00
N LEU A 8 -42.82 -19.65 -27.00
CA LEU A 8 -43.90 -19.72 -26.03
C LEU A 8 -43.94 -18.51 -25.08
N LEU A 9 -42.78 -18.02 -24.62
CA LEU A 9 -42.71 -16.83 -23.76
C LEU A 9 -43.15 -15.55 -24.51
N LYS A 10 -42.79 -15.44 -25.80
CA LYS A 10 -43.19 -14.34 -26.67
C LYS A 10 -44.70 -14.33 -26.93
N ILE A 11 -45.30 -15.51 -27.13
CA ILE A 11 -46.77 -15.64 -27.22
C ILE A 11 -47.45 -15.26 -25.90
N TYR A 12 -46.86 -15.65 -24.76
CA TYR A 12 -47.44 -15.39 -23.44
C TYR A 12 -47.44 -13.91 -23.06
N LEU A 13 -46.38 -13.17 -23.41
CA LEU A 13 -46.27 -11.73 -23.12
C LEU A 13 -47.13 -10.87 -24.06
N VAL A 14 -47.28 -11.28 -25.33
CA VAL A 14 -48.22 -10.64 -26.28
C VAL A 14 -49.68 -10.81 -25.83
N ASN A 15 -50.03 -11.97 -25.28
CA ASN A 15 -51.37 -12.24 -24.74
C ASN A 15 -51.68 -11.47 -23.44
N LEU A 16 -50.68 -10.87 -22.77
CA LEU A 16 -50.82 -10.09 -21.54
C LEU A 16 -50.89 -8.57 -21.78
N GLY A 17 -50.87 -8.10 -23.04
CA GLY A 17 -51.16 -6.70 -23.38
C GLY A 17 -50.05 -5.68 -23.05
N PHE A 18 -48.79 -6.10 -22.93
CA PHE A 18 -47.67 -5.20 -22.65
C PHE A 18 -47.17 -4.49 -23.93
N GLU A 19 -46.95 -3.18 -23.86
CA GLU A 19 -46.39 -2.39 -24.97
C GLU A 19 -44.95 -2.80 -25.35
N PRO A 20 -44.56 -2.73 -26.64
CA PRO A 20 -43.28 -3.25 -27.15
C PRO A 20 -42.03 -2.57 -26.56
N VAL A 21 -42.16 -1.34 -26.05
CA VAL A 21 -41.04 -0.61 -25.40
C VAL A 21 -40.79 -1.12 -23.97
N ILE A 22 -41.85 -1.53 -23.26
CA ILE A 22 -41.77 -2.12 -21.93
C ILE A 22 -41.24 -3.56 -22.04
N GLU A 23 -41.63 -4.27 -23.10
CA GLU A 23 -41.15 -5.62 -23.42
C GLU A 23 -39.62 -5.67 -23.60
N MET A 24 -39.02 -4.76 -24.36
CA MET A 24 -37.55 -4.71 -24.52
C MET A 24 -36.79 -4.33 -23.25
N LYS A 25 -37.32 -3.43 -22.42
CA LYS A 25 -36.69 -3.04 -21.15
C LYS A 25 -36.76 -4.17 -20.11
N PHE A 26 -37.89 -4.86 -20.03
CA PHE A 26 -38.10 -5.98 -19.13
C PHE A 26 -37.29 -7.22 -19.54
N VAL A 27 -37.21 -7.51 -20.85
CA VAL A 27 -36.36 -8.57 -21.40
C VAL A 27 -34.88 -8.26 -21.19
N ARG A 28 -34.43 -7.01 -21.44
CA ARG A 28 -33.06 -6.58 -21.07
C ARG A 28 -32.79 -6.72 -19.58
N PHE A 29 -33.77 -6.41 -18.72
CA PHE A 29 -33.65 -6.55 -17.28
C PHE A 29 -33.49 -8.02 -16.85
N ILE A 30 -34.30 -8.94 -17.38
CA ILE A 30 -34.18 -10.38 -17.12
C ILE A 30 -32.86 -10.93 -17.67
N MET A 31 -32.47 -10.56 -18.88
CA MET A 31 -31.19 -10.98 -19.48
C MET A 31 -29.99 -10.47 -18.68
N LYS A 32 -30.02 -9.20 -18.26
CA LYS A 32 -29.00 -8.60 -17.39
C LYS A 32 -28.92 -9.37 -16.08
N ASN A 33 -30.04 -9.69 -15.44
CA ASN A 33 -30.06 -10.45 -14.19
C ASN A 33 -29.60 -11.92 -14.35
N ALA A 34 -29.92 -12.57 -15.47
CA ALA A 34 -29.45 -13.93 -15.78
C ALA A 34 -27.94 -13.97 -16.08
N ALA A 35 -27.43 -12.98 -16.83
CA ALA A 35 -26.01 -12.79 -17.09
C ALA A 35 -25.23 -12.45 -15.80
N LEU A 36 -25.80 -11.62 -14.91
CA LEU A 36 -25.25 -11.36 -13.57
C LEU A 36 -25.22 -12.63 -12.69
N ALA A 37 -26.16 -13.56 -12.86
CA ALA A 37 -26.17 -14.82 -12.13
C ALA A 37 -25.06 -15.80 -12.59
N SER A 38 -24.61 -15.73 -13.85
CA SER A 38 -23.49 -16.55 -14.35
C SER A 38 -22.11 -15.93 -14.12
N ALA A 39 -22.03 -14.64 -13.78
CA ALA A 39 -20.77 -13.91 -13.59
C ALA A 39 -19.75 -14.63 -12.67
N PRO A 40 -20.13 -15.23 -11.51
CA PRO A 40 -19.19 -15.95 -10.66
C PRO A 40 -18.50 -17.14 -11.37
N GLN A 41 -19.20 -17.83 -12.27
CA GLN A 41 -18.64 -18.96 -13.03
C GLN A 41 -17.62 -18.48 -14.06
N HIS A 42 -17.91 -17.38 -14.76
CA HIS A 42 -16.96 -16.78 -15.69
C HIS A 42 -15.71 -16.25 -14.97
N ILE A 43 -15.87 -15.59 -13.82
CA ILE A 43 -14.74 -15.13 -13.00
C ILE A 43 -13.86 -16.32 -12.58
N GLU A 44 -14.46 -17.42 -12.13
CA GLU A 44 -13.73 -18.65 -11.78
C GLU A 44 -13.01 -19.27 -12.98
N HIS A 45 -13.61 -19.23 -14.17
CA HIS A 45 -12.98 -19.72 -15.38
C HIS A 45 -11.76 -18.88 -15.78
N PHE A 46 -11.95 -17.57 -15.95
CA PHE A 46 -10.92 -16.68 -16.49
C PHE A 46 -9.79 -16.37 -15.50
N SER A 47 -10.06 -16.42 -14.19
CA SER A 47 -9.02 -16.22 -13.15
C SER A 47 -8.00 -17.35 -13.05
N LYS A 48 -8.23 -18.49 -13.70
CA LYS A 48 -7.26 -19.60 -13.77
C LYS A 48 -6.15 -19.35 -14.78
N PHE A 49 -6.38 -18.45 -15.74
CA PHE A 49 -5.38 -18.09 -16.74
C PHE A 49 -4.49 -16.97 -16.19
N SER A 50 -3.21 -17.02 -16.57
CA SER A 50 -2.26 -15.96 -16.26
C SER A 50 -2.39 -14.84 -17.29
N PRO A 51 -2.45 -13.57 -16.87
CA PRO A 51 -2.35 -12.43 -17.78
C PRO A 51 -1.10 -12.50 -18.65
N SER A 52 -1.22 -12.08 -19.91
CA SER A 52 -0.12 -12.09 -20.89
C SER A 52 0.53 -10.71 -20.90
N PRO A 53 1.77 -10.55 -20.37
CA PRO A 53 2.46 -9.26 -20.41
C PRO A 53 2.99 -8.96 -21.81
N LEU A 54 2.82 -7.72 -22.26
CA LEU A 54 3.38 -7.21 -23.52
C LEU A 54 4.54 -6.26 -23.25
N SER A 55 5.52 -6.26 -24.14
CA SER A 55 6.58 -5.25 -24.16
C SER A 55 6.15 -4.00 -24.95
N MET A 56 6.77 -2.86 -24.64
CA MET A 56 6.64 -1.63 -25.43
C MET A 56 6.99 -1.88 -26.90
N LYS A 57 8.02 -2.69 -27.15
CA LYS A 57 8.39 -3.13 -28.51
C LYS A 57 7.24 -3.87 -29.20
N GLN A 58 6.59 -4.82 -28.53
CA GLN A 58 5.46 -5.54 -29.13
C GLN A 58 4.28 -4.62 -29.46
N PHE A 59 3.96 -3.65 -28.60
CA PHE A 59 2.94 -2.64 -28.91
C PHE A 59 3.31 -1.82 -30.15
N LEU A 60 4.57 -1.39 -30.24
CA LEU A 60 5.08 -0.58 -31.35
C LEU A 60 5.11 -1.36 -32.67
N ASP A 61 5.64 -2.58 -32.65
CA ASP A 61 5.74 -3.46 -33.82
C ASP A 61 4.33 -3.82 -34.35
N PHE A 62 3.36 -4.02 -33.43
CA PHE A 62 1.97 -4.28 -33.79
C PHE A 62 1.32 -3.07 -34.49
N GLY A 63 1.44 -1.88 -33.92
CA GLY A 63 0.75 -0.69 -34.44
C GLY A 63 1.44 -0.01 -35.64
N SER A 64 2.73 -0.27 -35.90
CA SER A 64 3.47 0.33 -37.02
C SER A 64 3.35 -0.43 -38.33
N THR A 65 3.56 -1.75 -38.30
CA THR A 65 3.82 -2.55 -39.51
C THR A 65 2.69 -3.55 -39.79
N ASN A 66 1.97 -3.99 -38.75
CA ASN A 66 1.00 -5.08 -38.80
C ASN A 66 -0.32 -4.72 -38.10
N ALA A 67 -0.75 -3.45 -38.18
CA ALA A 67 -1.96 -2.99 -37.50
C ALA A 67 -3.20 -3.70 -38.07
N CYS A 68 -3.55 -4.83 -37.46
CA CYS A 68 -4.65 -5.69 -37.86
C CYS A 68 -5.70 -5.69 -36.76
N GLU A 69 -6.81 -5.00 -37.00
CA GLU A 69 -7.92 -4.87 -36.04
C GLU A 69 -8.44 -6.23 -35.59
N LYS A 70 -8.58 -7.19 -36.53
CA LYS A 70 -9.01 -8.56 -36.26
C LYS A 70 -8.11 -9.27 -35.25
N THR A 71 -6.78 -9.14 -35.40
CA THR A 71 -5.82 -9.74 -34.48
C THR A 71 -5.90 -9.10 -33.10
N SER A 72 -6.04 -7.77 -33.06
CA SER A 72 -6.24 -7.04 -31.79
C SER A 72 -7.53 -7.47 -31.09
N PHE A 73 -8.64 -7.55 -31.82
CA PHE A 73 -9.93 -8.00 -31.32
C PHE A 73 -9.86 -9.42 -30.74
N VAL A 74 -9.27 -10.37 -31.47
CA VAL A 74 -9.13 -11.77 -31.03
C VAL A 74 -8.29 -11.88 -29.75
N PHE A 75 -7.23 -11.07 -29.64
CA PHE A 75 -6.40 -11.00 -28.44
C PHE A 75 -7.19 -10.39 -27.26
N LEU A 76 -7.78 -9.21 -27.43
CA LEU A 76 -8.40 -8.44 -26.35
C LEU A 76 -9.66 -9.09 -25.79
N ARG A 77 -10.48 -9.74 -26.63
CA ARG A 77 -11.67 -10.45 -26.15
C ARG A 77 -11.34 -11.64 -25.25
N GLN A 78 -10.09 -12.11 -25.25
CA GLN A 78 -9.59 -13.15 -24.34
C GLN A 78 -8.79 -12.55 -23.18
N GLU A 79 -7.88 -11.62 -23.45
CA GLU A 79 -6.97 -11.05 -22.45
C GLU A 79 -7.69 -10.14 -21.44
N LEU A 80 -8.67 -9.33 -21.86
CA LEU A 80 -9.38 -8.44 -20.95
C LEU A 80 -10.21 -9.21 -19.90
N PRO A 81 -10.99 -10.26 -20.25
CA PRO A 81 -11.63 -11.12 -19.25
C PRO A 81 -10.66 -11.77 -18.27
N VAL A 82 -9.47 -12.18 -18.72
CA VAL A 82 -8.41 -12.74 -17.85
C VAL A 82 -7.96 -11.70 -16.83
N ARG A 83 -7.58 -10.49 -17.27
CA ARG A 83 -7.11 -9.41 -16.37
C ARG A 83 -8.19 -8.97 -15.38
N LEU A 84 -9.42 -8.79 -15.85
CA LEU A 84 -10.57 -8.44 -15.01
C LEU A 84 -10.83 -9.53 -13.96
N SER A 85 -10.90 -10.79 -14.37
CA SER A 85 -11.24 -11.89 -13.46
C SER A 85 -10.16 -12.16 -12.41
N ASN A 86 -8.88 -12.04 -12.78
CA ASN A 86 -7.76 -12.15 -11.84
C ASN A 86 -7.90 -11.11 -10.70
N ILE A 87 -8.12 -9.84 -11.04
CA ILE A 87 -8.22 -8.81 -10.00
C ILE A 87 -9.54 -8.90 -9.23
N MET A 88 -10.66 -9.27 -9.87
CA MET A 88 -11.94 -9.49 -9.19
C MET A 88 -11.86 -10.61 -8.14
N LYS A 89 -11.06 -11.65 -8.38
CA LYS A 89 -10.78 -12.68 -7.37
C LYS A 89 -10.10 -12.11 -6.13
N GLU A 90 -9.14 -11.20 -6.31
CA GLU A 90 -8.44 -10.55 -5.21
C GLU A 90 -9.33 -9.57 -4.45
N ILE A 91 -10.24 -8.84 -5.15
CA ILE A 91 -11.25 -8.02 -4.48
C ILE A 91 -12.05 -8.86 -3.49
N ASN A 92 -12.47 -10.07 -3.88
CA ASN A 92 -13.26 -10.96 -3.03
C ASN A 92 -12.49 -11.52 -1.81
N LEU A 93 -11.16 -11.32 -1.74
CA LEU A 93 -10.33 -11.69 -0.58
C LEU A 93 -10.13 -10.54 0.40
N LEU A 94 -10.60 -9.33 0.08
CA LEU A 94 -10.59 -8.21 1.02
C LEU A 94 -11.43 -8.50 2.26
N PRO A 95 -11.16 -7.79 3.38
CA PRO A 95 -11.99 -7.90 4.57
C PRO A 95 -13.47 -7.72 4.24
N LYS A 96 -14.33 -8.62 4.75
CA LYS A 96 -15.78 -8.61 4.48
C LYS A 96 -16.41 -7.25 4.71
N ILE A 97 -15.95 -6.53 5.73
CA ILE A 97 -16.42 -5.20 6.08
C ILE A 97 -16.11 -4.18 4.97
N LEU A 98 -14.88 -4.18 4.45
CA LEU A 98 -14.52 -3.32 3.32
C LEU A 98 -15.37 -3.65 2.09
N LEU A 99 -15.68 -4.93 1.85
CA LEU A 99 -16.58 -5.35 0.77
C LEU A 99 -18.05 -4.93 0.95
N THR A 100 -18.47 -4.59 2.18
CA THR A 100 -19.82 -4.05 2.43
C THR A 100 -19.92 -2.54 2.23
N THR A 101 -18.79 -1.85 2.04
CA THR A 101 -18.81 -0.41 1.79
C THR A 101 -19.46 -0.10 0.43
N PRO A 102 -20.35 0.91 0.34
CA PRO A 102 -21.09 1.21 -0.89
C PRO A 102 -20.14 1.53 -2.06
N SER A 103 -19.03 2.20 -1.77
CA SER A 103 -18.02 2.55 -2.77
C SER A 103 -17.33 1.31 -3.38
N VAL A 104 -16.96 0.32 -2.56
CA VAL A 104 -16.34 -0.93 -3.06
C VAL A 104 -17.35 -1.76 -3.84
N GLN A 105 -18.60 -1.84 -3.38
CA GLN A 105 -19.67 -2.53 -4.11
C GLN A 105 -19.94 -1.91 -5.48
N MET A 106 -19.89 -0.58 -5.57
CA MET A 106 -20.01 0.14 -6.84
C MET A 106 -18.88 -0.25 -7.80
N VAL A 107 -17.64 -0.26 -7.34
CA VAL A 107 -16.48 -0.69 -8.15
C VAL A 107 -16.65 -2.15 -8.59
N GLN A 108 -17.04 -3.07 -7.70
CA GLN A 108 -17.32 -4.46 -8.07
C GLN A 108 -18.38 -4.56 -9.18
N SER A 109 -19.46 -3.80 -9.07
CA SER A 109 -20.54 -3.79 -10.08
C SER A 109 -20.04 -3.34 -11.45
N TRP A 110 -19.15 -2.35 -11.52
CA TRP A 110 -18.55 -1.89 -12.77
C TRP A 110 -17.67 -2.97 -13.42
N TYR A 111 -16.85 -3.65 -12.64
CA TYR A 111 -16.00 -4.74 -13.15
C TYR A 111 -16.83 -5.93 -13.64
N VAL A 112 -17.89 -6.32 -12.92
CA VAL A 112 -18.82 -7.37 -13.37
C VAL A 112 -19.49 -6.96 -14.68
N GLN A 113 -19.99 -5.72 -14.78
CA GLN A 113 -20.64 -5.24 -15.99
C GLN A 113 -19.67 -5.24 -17.18
N SER A 114 -18.46 -4.72 -17.00
CA SER A 114 -17.43 -4.70 -18.05
C SER A 114 -17.02 -6.11 -18.49
N LEU A 115 -16.92 -7.06 -17.55
CA LEU A 115 -16.67 -8.46 -17.89
C LEU A 115 -17.78 -9.02 -18.77
N MET A 116 -19.05 -8.90 -18.34
CA MET A 116 -20.17 -9.44 -19.10
C MET A 116 -20.28 -8.83 -20.50
N GLU A 117 -20.07 -7.51 -20.63
CA GLU A 117 -20.07 -6.83 -21.93
C GLU A 117 -18.98 -7.35 -22.88
N ILE A 118 -17.79 -7.71 -22.38
CA ILE A 118 -16.74 -8.29 -23.22
C ILE A 118 -17.05 -9.75 -23.57
N LEU A 119 -17.66 -10.51 -22.66
CA LEU A 119 -17.99 -11.92 -22.88
C LEU A 119 -18.97 -12.12 -24.04
N ASP A 120 -19.82 -11.13 -24.33
CA ASP A 120 -20.72 -11.12 -25.50
C ASP A 120 -19.98 -11.20 -26.84
N PHE A 121 -18.66 -10.94 -26.87
CA PHE A 121 -17.83 -10.98 -28.07
C PHE A 121 -17.00 -12.27 -28.22
N LEU A 122 -17.02 -13.19 -27.24
CA LEU A 122 -16.18 -14.40 -27.25
C LEU A 122 -16.43 -15.28 -28.47
N GLU A 123 -17.70 -15.46 -28.84
CA GLU A 123 -18.11 -16.34 -29.96
C GLU A 123 -18.38 -15.57 -31.26
N LYS A 124 -18.30 -14.24 -31.26
CA LYS A 124 -18.54 -13.42 -32.46
C LYS A 124 -17.39 -13.59 -33.48
N SER A 125 -17.70 -13.53 -34.77
CA SER A 125 -16.70 -13.68 -35.83
C SER A 125 -15.84 -12.41 -35.96
N PRO A 126 -14.50 -12.54 -36.06
CA PRO A 126 -13.62 -11.39 -36.35
C PRO A 126 -13.74 -10.91 -37.80
N ASP A 127 -14.43 -11.64 -38.68
CA ASP A 127 -14.60 -11.27 -40.09
C ASP A 127 -15.77 -10.31 -40.34
N ASP A 128 -16.61 -10.08 -39.32
CA ASP A 128 -17.73 -9.16 -39.40
C ASP A 128 -17.31 -7.76 -38.94
N GLN A 129 -17.30 -6.79 -39.87
CA GLN A 129 -16.91 -5.41 -39.57
C GLN A 129 -17.82 -4.75 -38.53
N SER A 130 -19.11 -5.08 -38.52
CA SER A 130 -20.06 -4.51 -37.55
C SER A 130 -19.72 -4.95 -36.12
N VAL A 131 -19.21 -6.17 -35.96
CA VAL A 131 -18.75 -6.69 -34.66
C VAL A 131 -17.52 -5.93 -34.17
N LEU A 132 -16.59 -5.59 -35.07
CA LEU A 132 -15.39 -4.82 -34.72
C LEU A 132 -15.76 -3.41 -34.27
N GLU A 133 -16.65 -2.74 -34.99
CA GLU A 133 -17.17 -1.41 -34.62
C GLU A 133 -17.94 -1.45 -33.28
N GLU A 134 -18.80 -2.46 -33.06
CA GLU A 134 -19.46 -2.68 -31.77
C GLU A 134 -18.46 -2.90 -30.63
N PHE A 135 -17.37 -3.61 -30.90
CA PHE A 135 -16.34 -3.89 -29.91
C PHE A 135 -15.58 -2.62 -29.50
N VAL A 136 -15.17 -1.78 -30.46
CA VAL A 136 -14.54 -0.47 -30.18
C VAL A 136 -15.45 0.37 -29.29
N ASN A 137 -16.75 0.44 -29.63
CA ASN A 137 -17.74 1.16 -28.82
C ASN A 137 -17.90 0.58 -27.40
N ALA A 138 -17.89 -0.75 -27.26
CA ALA A 138 -17.92 -1.41 -25.95
C ALA A 138 -16.68 -1.05 -25.12
N LEU A 139 -15.48 -1.04 -25.71
CA LEU A 139 -14.25 -0.65 -25.03
C LEU A 139 -14.25 0.82 -24.59
N VAL A 140 -14.76 1.73 -25.42
CA VAL A 140 -14.94 3.14 -25.05
C VAL A 140 -15.90 3.28 -23.86
N ASN A 141 -17.01 2.55 -23.85
CA ASN A 141 -17.96 2.55 -22.73
C ASN A 141 -17.32 2.01 -21.44
N ILE A 142 -16.54 0.94 -21.52
CA ILE A 142 -15.80 0.36 -20.39
C ILE A 142 -14.78 1.36 -19.84
N ARG A 143 -14.00 2.01 -20.72
CA ARG A 143 -13.05 3.06 -20.34
C ARG A 143 -13.73 4.17 -19.57
N ASN A 144 -14.85 4.67 -20.09
CA ASN A 144 -15.61 5.77 -19.50
C ASN A 144 -16.22 5.38 -18.14
N ARG A 145 -16.80 4.17 -18.04
CA ARG A 145 -17.31 3.61 -16.77
C ARG A 145 -16.22 3.52 -15.70
N HIS A 146 -14.99 3.20 -16.10
CA HIS A 146 -13.88 2.99 -15.18
C HIS A 146 -13.10 4.28 -14.84
N ASN A 147 -13.52 5.46 -15.31
CA ASN A 147 -12.82 6.72 -15.07
C ASN A 147 -12.68 7.03 -13.57
N ASP A 148 -13.76 6.85 -12.81
CA ASP A 148 -13.82 7.23 -11.38
C ASP A 148 -13.42 6.08 -10.41
N VAL A 149 -12.88 4.97 -10.92
CA VAL A 149 -12.48 3.82 -10.09
C VAL A 149 -11.47 4.21 -8.99
N VAL A 150 -10.52 5.10 -9.28
CA VAL A 150 -9.51 5.52 -8.29
C VAL A 150 -10.15 6.32 -7.14
N PRO A 151 -10.86 7.44 -7.39
CA PRO A 151 -11.51 8.17 -6.30
C PRO A 151 -12.59 7.35 -5.58
N THR A 152 -13.37 6.52 -6.28
CA THR A 152 -14.37 5.66 -5.63
C THR A 152 -13.73 4.59 -4.75
N MET A 153 -12.68 3.90 -5.20
CA MET A 153 -12.00 2.92 -4.35
C MET A 153 -11.32 3.59 -3.14
N ALA A 154 -10.72 4.77 -3.32
CA ALA A 154 -10.18 5.55 -2.21
C ALA A 154 -11.26 5.91 -1.19
N GLN A 155 -12.45 6.32 -1.65
CA GLN A 155 -13.60 6.60 -0.80
C GLN A 155 -14.04 5.37 0.00
N GLY A 156 -14.06 4.17 -0.60
CA GLY A 156 -14.37 2.93 0.12
C GLY A 156 -13.37 2.60 1.24
N VAL A 157 -12.08 2.89 1.04
CA VAL A 157 -11.06 2.74 2.09
C VAL A 157 -11.26 3.78 3.21
N ILE A 158 -11.68 5.01 2.87
CA ILE A 158 -12.02 6.05 3.84
C ILE A 158 -13.24 5.65 4.67
N GLU A 159 -14.31 5.20 4.02
CA GLU A 159 -15.53 4.67 4.65
C GLU A 159 -15.19 3.57 5.66
N TYR A 160 -14.32 2.63 5.28
CA TYR A 160 -13.85 1.57 6.17
C TYR A 160 -13.07 2.12 7.40
N LYS A 161 -12.14 3.05 7.17
CA LYS A 161 -11.29 3.63 8.22
C LYS A 161 -12.10 4.43 9.25
N GLU A 162 -13.16 5.12 8.82
CA GLU A 162 -14.01 5.94 9.70
C GLU A 162 -14.81 5.10 10.69
N VAL A 163 -15.24 3.91 10.28
CA VAL A 163 -16.10 3.08 11.13
C VAL A 163 -15.30 2.18 12.07
N PHE A 164 -14.10 1.71 11.66
CA PHE A 164 -13.42 0.60 12.36
C PHE A 164 -12.00 0.91 12.84
N GLY A 165 -11.49 2.12 12.64
CA GLY A 165 -10.16 2.52 13.11
C GLY A 165 -9.01 1.94 12.30
N GLN A 166 -7.84 1.79 12.90
CA GLN A 166 -6.62 1.28 12.25
C GLN A 166 -6.23 -0.09 12.81
N ASP A 167 -6.18 -1.09 11.94
CA ASP A 167 -5.60 -2.41 12.22
C ASP A 167 -4.36 -2.62 11.32
N PRO A 168 -3.15 -2.80 11.87
CA PRO A 168 -1.91 -2.94 11.08
C PRO A 168 -1.95 -4.07 10.04
N VAL A 169 -2.56 -5.22 10.37
CA VAL A 169 -2.64 -6.38 9.46
C VAL A 169 -3.54 -6.05 8.28
N THR A 170 -4.72 -5.53 8.56
CA THR A 170 -5.66 -5.14 7.51
C THR A 170 -5.08 -4.05 6.62
N ASN A 171 -4.31 -3.11 7.18
CA ASN A 171 -3.63 -2.08 6.40
C ASN A 171 -2.62 -2.66 5.41
N GLN A 172 -1.85 -3.68 5.80
CA GLN A 172 -0.91 -4.36 4.90
C GLN A 172 -1.64 -5.09 3.76
N ASN A 173 -2.74 -5.80 4.08
CA ASN A 173 -3.55 -6.49 3.07
C ASN A 173 -4.20 -5.52 2.08
N ILE A 174 -4.69 -4.38 2.57
CA ILE A 174 -5.26 -3.31 1.74
C ILE A 174 -4.15 -2.69 0.87
N GLN A 175 -2.97 -2.41 1.42
CA GLN A 175 -1.84 -1.89 0.64
C GLN A 175 -1.45 -2.83 -0.50
N TYR A 176 -1.25 -4.11 -0.18
CA TYR A 176 -0.92 -5.15 -1.16
C TYR A 176 -1.99 -5.26 -2.26
N PHE A 177 -3.26 -5.22 -1.88
CA PHE A 177 -4.37 -5.20 -2.84
C PHE A 177 -4.36 -3.97 -3.73
N LEU A 178 -4.29 -2.77 -3.17
CA LEU A 178 -4.42 -1.52 -3.92
C LEU A 178 -3.30 -1.36 -4.95
N ASP A 179 -2.06 -1.74 -4.59
CA ASP A 179 -0.94 -1.73 -5.53
C ASP A 179 -1.24 -2.61 -6.75
N ARG A 180 -1.76 -3.82 -6.52
CA ARG A 180 -2.09 -4.76 -7.59
C ARG A 180 -3.33 -4.34 -8.37
N PHE A 181 -4.35 -3.83 -7.68
CA PHE A 181 -5.59 -3.35 -8.27
C PHE A 181 -5.34 -2.19 -9.23
N TYR A 182 -4.60 -1.19 -8.80
CA TYR A 182 -4.29 -0.04 -9.66
C TYR A 182 -3.33 -0.39 -10.78
N LEU A 183 -2.36 -1.29 -10.57
CA LEU A 183 -1.49 -1.77 -11.65
C LEU A 183 -2.27 -2.56 -12.71
N SER A 184 -3.20 -3.43 -12.28
CA SER A 184 -4.13 -4.13 -13.19
C SER A 184 -4.97 -3.13 -13.99
N ARG A 185 -5.52 -2.09 -13.34
CA ARG A 185 -6.30 -1.04 -14.01
C ARG A 185 -5.47 -0.25 -15.02
N ILE A 186 -4.24 0.13 -14.70
CA ILE A 186 -3.31 0.80 -15.64
C ILE A 186 -3.16 -0.08 -16.89
N SER A 187 -2.96 -1.38 -16.69
CA SER A 187 -2.78 -2.33 -17.79
C SER A 187 -4.02 -2.50 -18.68
N ILE A 188 -5.22 -2.56 -18.08
CA ILE A 188 -6.49 -2.64 -18.80
C ILE A 188 -6.72 -1.36 -19.61
N ARG A 189 -6.45 -0.20 -19.01
CA ARG A 189 -6.55 1.10 -19.69
C ARG A 189 -5.54 1.21 -20.83
N MET A 190 -4.32 0.68 -20.66
CA MET A 190 -3.31 0.64 -21.72
C MET A 190 -3.82 -0.15 -22.94
N LEU A 191 -4.31 -1.37 -22.73
CA LEU A 191 -4.85 -2.20 -23.81
C LEU A 191 -6.04 -1.54 -24.53
N ILE A 192 -7.00 -0.99 -23.77
CA ILE A 192 -8.17 -0.32 -24.33
C ILE A 192 -7.76 0.93 -25.13
N ASN A 193 -6.87 1.74 -24.57
CA ASN A 193 -6.39 2.95 -25.25
C ASN A 193 -5.65 2.61 -26.54
N GLN A 194 -4.82 1.57 -26.55
CA GLN A 194 -4.11 1.16 -27.76
C GLN A 194 -5.08 0.72 -28.86
N HIS A 195 -6.08 -0.10 -28.54
CA HIS A 195 -7.06 -0.52 -29.54
C HIS A 195 -7.89 0.65 -30.06
N THR A 196 -8.41 1.47 -29.15
CA THR A 196 -9.26 2.61 -29.53
C THR A 196 -8.47 3.67 -30.31
N LEU A 197 -7.26 4.05 -29.91
CA LEU A 197 -6.50 5.08 -30.62
C LEU A 197 -5.97 4.62 -31.99
N VAL A 198 -5.76 3.31 -32.18
CA VAL A 198 -5.27 2.78 -33.47
C VAL A 198 -6.41 2.52 -34.46
N PHE A 199 -7.59 2.10 -33.99
CA PHE A 199 -8.69 1.64 -34.84
C PHE A 199 -9.96 2.50 -34.80
N ASP A 200 -10.07 3.48 -33.88
CA ASP A 200 -11.19 4.44 -33.88
C ASP A 200 -11.01 5.47 -35.00
N GLY A 201 -11.63 5.17 -36.15
CA GLY A 201 -11.59 5.99 -37.37
C GLY A 201 -12.17 7.40 -37.23
N ALA A 202 -12.70 7.77 -36.06
CA ALA A 202 -13.21 9.11 -35.76
C ALA A 202 -12.17 10.06 -35.14
N THR A 203 -11.01 9.55 -34.68
CA THR A 203 -9.99 10.39 -34.03
C THR A 203 -8.88 10.78 -35.00
N ASN A 204 -8.79 12.08 -35.32
CA ASN A 204 -7.53 12.63 -35.83
C ASN A 204 -6.48 12.42 -34.73
N PRO A 205 -5.35 11.74 -34.99
CA PRO A 205 -4.35 11.52 -33.95
C PRO A 205 -3.87 12.88 -33.44
N VAL A 206 -4.03 13.13 -32.13
CA VAL A 206 -3.60 14.37 -31.46
C VAL A 206 -2.11 14.62 -31.72
N HIS A 207 -1.34 13.54 -31.86
CA HIS A 207 0.03 13.56 -32.34
C HIS A 207 0.17 12.61 -33.54
N PRO A 208 0.43 13.12 -34.76
CA PRO A 208 0.47 12.30 -35.97
C PRO A 208 1.59 11.23 -35.98
N ASN A 209 2.56 11.33 -35.07
CA ASN A 209 3.69 10.42 -34.97
C ASN A 209 3.57 9.35 -33.86
N THR A 210 2.47 9.35 -33.09
CA THR A 210 2.26 8.36 -32.02
C THR A 210 1.58 7.10 -32.54
N ILE A 211 2.00 5.94 -32.03
CA ILE A 211 1.34 4.67 -32.28
C ILE A 211 0.42 4.36 -31.10
N GLY A 212 -0.86 4.67 -31.30
CA GLY A 212 -1.86 4.71 -30.25
C GLY A 212 -1.45 5.71 -29.16
N SER A 213 -1.17 5.25 -27.94
CA SER A 213 -0.70 6.10 -26.84
C SER A 213 0.83 6.11 -26.66
N ILE A 214 1.59 5.40 -27.49
CA ILE A 214 3.07 5.33 -27.40
C ILE A 214 3.69 6.33 -28.37
N ASP A 215 4.63 7.12 -27.87
CA ASP A 215 5.50 7.95 -28.68
C ASP A 215 6.85 7.24 -28.88
N PRO A 216 7.24 6.86 -30.12
CA PRO A 216 8.54 6.27 -30.40
C PRO A 216 9.72 7.24 -30.19
N TYR A 217 9.48 8.54 -30.16
CA TYR A 217 10.50 9.58 -30.03
C TYR A 217 10.14 10.57 -28.91
N CYS A 218 9.62 10.04 -27.79
CA CYS A 218 9.22 10.85 -26.63
C CYS A 218 10.41 11.67 -26.12
N GLN A 219 10.32 12.99 -26.27
CA GLN A 219 11.33 13.92 -25.75
C GLN A 219 11.07 14.16 -24.26
N VAL A 220 11.91 13.59 -23.40
CA VAL A 220 11.67 13.61 -21.95
C VAL A 220 11.66 15.02 -21.39
N ALA A 221 12.55 15.90 -21.88
CA ALA A 221 12.62 17.29 -21.46
C ALA A 221 11.31 18.07 -21.69
N GLU A 222 10.61 17.82 -22.80
CA GLU A 222 9.34 18.50 -23.10
C GLU A 222 8.22 18.03 -22.15
N VAL A 223 8.14 16.72 -21.88
CA VAL A 223 7.15 16.19 -20.92
C VAL A 223 7.40 16.73 -19.50
N VAL A 224 8.68 16.94 -19.12
CA VAL A 224 9.04 17.60 -17.85
C VAL A 224 8.53 19.03 -17.80
N LYS A 225 8.73 19.81 -18.87
CA LYS A 225 8.25 21.20 -18.95
C LYS A 225 6.73 21.26 -18.91
N ASP A 226 6.03 20.42 -19.66
CA ASP A 226 4.56 20.38 -19.69
C ASP A 226 3.97 20.06 -18.31
N ALA A 227 4.55 19.07 -17.62
CA ALA A 227 4.14 18.70 -16.26
C ALA A 227 4.44 19.81 -15.25
N TYR A 228 5.60 20.46 -15.37
CA TYR A 228 5.97 21.61 -14.54
C TYR A 228 5.00 22.78 -14.73
N GLU A 229 4.74 23.22 -15.96
CA GLU A 229 3.85 24.35 -16.25
C GLU A 229 2.43 24.09 -15.74
N SER A 230 1.93 22.87 -15.90
CA SER A 230 0.63 22.46 -15.37
C SER A 230 0.57 22.51 -13.84
N ALA A 231 1.62 22.03 -13.16
CA ALA A 231 1.72 22.09 -11.70
C ALA A 231 1.91 23.53 -11.21
N LYS A 232 2.69 24.35 -11.94
CA LYS A 232 2.95 25.77 -11.69
C LYS A 232 1.65 26.56 -11.73
N MET A 233 0.83 26.37 -12.77
CA MET A 233 -0.48 27.01 -12.89
C MET A 233 -1.39 26.73 -11.69
N LEU A 234 -1.44 25.49 -11.20
CA LEU A 234 -2.22 25.12 -10.01
C LEU A 234 -1.62 25.71 -8.73
N CYS A 235 -0.30 25.73 -8.65
CA CYS A 235 0.45 26.28 -7.53
C CYS A 235 0.22 27.80 -7.41
N ASP A 236 0.36 28.53 -8.52
CA ASP A 236 0.09 29.96 -8.61
C ASP A 236 -1.38 30.29 -8.29
N GLN A 237 -2.33 29.44 -8.73
CA GLN A 237 -3.75 29.63 -8.39
C GLN A 237 -4.01 29.52 -6.88
N TYR A 238 -3.28 28.67 -6.16
CA TYR A 238 -3.51 28.40 -4.74
C TYR A 238 -2.65 29.27 -3.81
N TYR A 239 -1.38 29.48 -4.14
CA TYR A 239 -0.39 30.17 -3.30
C TYR A 239 0.04 31.54 -3.86
N LEU A 240 -0.42 31.95 -5.05
CA LEU A 240 -0.04 33.19 -5.74
C LEU A 240 1.46 33.32 -6.07
N SER A 241 2.20 32.22 -5.96
CA SER A 241 3.64 32.11 -6.25
C SER A 241 4.00 30.65 -6.48
N SER A 242 5.11 30.41 -7.17
CA SER A 242 5.64 29.07 -7.46
C SER A 242 7.16 29.11 -7.67
N PRO A 243 7.89 28.04 -7.31
CA PRO A 243 9.33 27.95 -7.55
C PRO A 243 9.64 27.74 -9.04
N ASP A 244 10.77 28.29 -9.49
CA ASP A 244 11.27 28.12 -10.86
C ASP A 244 11.77 26.70 -11.14
N LEU A 245 11.85 26.32 -12.42
CA LEU A 245 12.42 25.05 -12.89
C LEU A 245 13.86 25.24 -13.38
N VAL A 246 14.78 24.40 -12.91
CA VAL A 246 16.11 24.24 -13.49
C VAL A 246 16.23 22.83 -14.05
N LEU A 247 16.27 22.70 -15.38
CA LEU A 247 16.35 21.41 -16.08
C LEU A 247 17.75 21.19 -16.65
N GLN A 248 18.34 20.04 -16.35
CA GLN A 248 19.63 19.58 -16.89
C GLN A 248 19.49 18.20 -17.54
N GLU A 249 20.01 18.04 -18.76
CA GLU A 249 20.09 16.76 -19.46
C GLU A 249 21.53 16.23 -19.49
N LEU A 250 21.69 14.93 -19.21
CA LEU A 250 22.95 14.19 -19.23
C LEU A 250 22.82 12.99 -20.16
N ASN A 251 23.09 13.22 -21.45
CA ASN A 251 23.06 12.18 -22.46
C ASN A 251 24.45 11.53 -22.60
N THR A 252 24.63 10.36 -21.97
CA THR A 252 25.90 9.62 -22.03
C THR A 252 26.18 9.09 -23.44
N ASN A 253 25.13 8.77 -24.19
CA ASN A 253 25.24 8.24 -25.54
C ASN A 253 25.64 9.34 -26.54
N ASN A 254 25.04 10.54 -26.44
CA ASN A 254 25.34 11.68 -27.31
C ASN A 254 25.12 13.02 -26.58
N ARG A 255 26.19 13.66 -26.10
CA ARG A 255 26.13 14.88 -25.27
C ARG A 255 25.37 16.09 -25.87
N ASN A 256 25.27 16.16 -27.20
CA ASN A 256 24.67 17.29 -27.91
C ASN A 256 23.24 17.00 -28.40
N GLN A 257 22.67 15.85 -28.09
CA GLN A 257 21.33 15.47 -28.52
C GLN A 257 20.36 15.42 -27.32
N PRO A 258 19.10 15.85 -27.52
CA PRO A 258 18.06 15.70 -26.50
C PRO A 258 17.85 14.22 -26.17
N ILE A 259 17.38 13.96 -24.95
CA ILE A 259 17.12 12.59 -24.49
C ILE A 259 15.74 12.15 -24.99
N ASN A 260 15.76 11.17 -25.90
CA ASN A 260 14.55 10.55 -26.45
C ASN A 260 14.42 9.11 -25.97
N MET A 261 13.17 8.66 -25.78
CA MET A 261 12.86 7.26 -25.48
C MET A 261 11.54 6.81 -26.11
N VAL A 262 11.35 5.50 -26.23
CA VAL A 262 10.03 4.94 -26.58
C VAL A 262 9.22 4.82 -25.29
N TYR A 263 8.17 5.63 -25.13
CA TYR A 263 7.36 5.60 -23.91
C TYR A 263 5.93 6.10 -24.15
N VAL A 264 5.09 5.99 -23.11
CA VAL A 264 3.76 6.57 -23.08
C VAL A 264 3.84 7.96 -22.42
N PRO A 265 3.77 9.08 -23.17
CA PRO A 265 4.00 10.42 -22.62
C PRO A 265 3.05 10.76 -21.46
N SER A 266 1.78 10.34 -21.55
CA SER A 266 0.79 10.58 -20.50
C SER A 266 1.11 9.88 -19.17
N HIS A 267 1.77 8.72 -19.19
CA HIS A 267 2.22 8.04 -17.96
C HIS A 267 3.37 8.82 -17.31
N LEU A 268 4.33 9.27 -18.13
CA LEU A 268 5.46 10.06 -17.65
C LEU A 268 5.00 11.42 -17.10
N TYR A 269 4.12 12.11 -17.83
CA TYR A 269 3.49 13.34 -17.40
C TYR A 269 2.81 13.19 -16.04
N HIS A 270 2.00 12.13 -15.85
CA HIS A 270 1.30 11.91 -14.58
C HIS A 270 2.27 11.79 -13.40
N MET A 271 3.35 11.02 -13.55
CA MET A 271 4.36 10.88 -12.49
C MET A 271 5.02 12.22 -12.17
N LEU A 272 5.47 12.94 -13.20
CA LEU A 272 6.16 14.22 -13.04
C LEU A 272 5.25 15.29 -12.45
N PHE A 273 4.00 15.35 -12.90
CA PHE A 273 3.00 16.30 -12.42
C PHE A 273 2.71 16.10 -10.92
N GLU A 274 2.53 14.86 -10.47
CA GLU A 274 2.34 14.57 -9.05
C GLU A 274 3.60 14.90 -8.22
N LEU A 275 4.80 14.62 -8.72
CA LEU A 275 6.04 15.00 -8.03
C LEU A 275 6.22 16.52 -7.95
N PHE A 276 5.96 17.25 -9.04
CA PHE A 276 6.04 18.72 -9.05
C PHE A 276 5.06 19.35 -8.06
N LYS A 277 3.80 18.89 -8.01
CA LYS A 277 2.85 19.39 -7.01
C LYS A 277 3.37 19.22 -5.58
N ASN A 278 3.94 18.06 -5.26
CA ASN A 278 4.48 17.78 -3.93
C ASN A 278 5.71 18.66 -3.63
N ALA A 279 6.66 18.76 -4.56
CA ALA A 279 7.85 19.57 -4.43
C ALA A 279 7.53 21.07 -4.30
N MET A 280 6.60 21.58 -5.11
CA MET A 280 6.13 22.97 -5.06
C MET A 280 5.46 23.28 -3.73
N ARG A 281 4.52 22.42 -3.30
CA ARG A 281 3.84 22.55 -2.02
C ARG A 281 4.83 22.59 -0.86
N ALA A 282 5.74 21.61 -0.79
CA ALA A 282 6.74 21.55 0.27
C ALA A 282 7.68 22.77 0.28
N THR A 283 8.08 23.23 -0.91
CA THR A 283 8.95 24.41 -1.06
C THR A 283 8.25 25.67 -0.55
N ILE A 284 6.99 25.90 -0.91
CA ILE A 284 6.26 27.10 -0.49
C ILE A 284 5.91 27.05 0.99
N GLU A 285 5.42 25.92 1.50
CA GLU A 285 5.02 25.78 2.90
C GLU A 285 6.21 25.93 3.88
N ASN A 286 7.45 25.73 3.40
CA ASN A 286 8.66 25.79 4.21
C ASN A 286 9.54 27.04 3.98
N HIS A 287 9.10 28.01 3.18
CA HIS A 287 9.82 29.26 2.96
C HIS A 287 8.92 30.48 3.18
N GLU A 288 9.42 31.43 3.97
CA GLU A 288 8.77 32.73 4.16
C GLU A 288 9.27 33.72 3.08
N GLY A 289 8.33 34.30 2.31
CA GLY A 289 8.62 35.35 1.32
C GLY A 289 8.59 34.90 -0.14
N CYS A 290 9.02 35.78 -1.04
CA CYS A 290 8.89 35.59 -2.50
C CYS A 290 10.09 34.86 -3.14
N ASN A 291 11.23 34.76 -2.46
CA ASN A 291 12.43 34.12 -2.99
C ASN A 291 12.40 32.61 -2.70
N LEU A 292 11.75 31.86 -3.60
CA LEU A 292 11.66 30.41 -3.51
C LEU A 292 12.87 29.75 -4.19
N PRO A 293 13.48 28.72 -3.58
CA PRO A 293 14.52 27.95 -4.27
C PRO A 293 13.92 27.19 -5.46
N PRO A 294 14.62 27.13 -6.60
CA PRO A 294 14.13 26.42 -7.77
C PRO A 294 14.09 24.91 -7.54
N ILE A 295 13.14 24.25 -8.20
CA ILE A 295 13.10 22.79 -8.30
C ILE A 295 14.10 22.38 -9.39
N GLN A 296 15.05 21.52 -9.02
CA GLN A 296 16.09 21.05 -9.93
C GLN A 296 15.69 19.69 -10.50
N VAL A 297 15.67 19.56 -11.82
CA VAL A 297 15.42 18.30 -12.51
C VAL A 297 16.63 17.91 -13.34
N MET A 298 17.11 16.70 -13.13
CA MET A 298 18.19 16.09 -13.89
C MET A 298 17.66 14.87 -14.63
N VAL A 299 17.76 14.87 -15.95
CA VAL A 299 17.43 13.74 -16.80
C VAL A 299 18.74 13.12 -17.29
N ALA A 300 18.96 11.85 -17.01
CA ALA A 300 20.14 11.12 -17.43
C ALA A 300 19.75 9.86 -18.20
N VAL A 301 20.44 9.59 -19.29
CA VAL A 301 20.30 8.32 -20.03
C VAL A 301 21.64 7.58 -20.02
N GLY A 302 21.58 6.32 -19.58
CA GLY A 302 22.69 5.37 -19.60
C GLY A 302 22.52 4.32 -20.70
N GLY A 303 23.21 3.18 -20.54
CA GLY A 303 23.07 2.04 -21.45
C GLY A 303 21.76 1.26 -21.24
N GLU A 304 21.34 1.08 -19.99
CA GLU A 304 20.16 0.27 -19.63
C GLU A 304 18.99 1.13 -19.12
N ASP A 305 19.29 2.16 -18.33
CA ASP A 305 18.28 2.93 -17.62
C ASP A 305 18.26 4.40 -18.09
N LEU A 306 17.04 4.95 -18.09
CA LEU A 306 16.76 6.39 -18.14
C LEU A 306 16.29 6.81 -16.76
N THR A 307 16.94 7.81 -16.19
CA THR A 307 16.69 8.27 -14.82
C THR A 307 16.32 9.73 -14.81
N ILE A 308 15.27 10.08 -14.08
CA ILE A 308 14.83 11.46 -13.87
C ILE A 308 14.85 11.73 -12.38
N LYS A 309 15.75 12.62 -11.95
CA LYS A 309 15.84 13.06 -10.55
C LYS A 309 15.25 14.45 -10.42
N MET A 310 14.29 14.61 -9.51
CA MET A 310 13.71 15.89 -9.11
C MET A 310 14.12 16.19 -7.67
N SER A 311 14.74 17.34 -7.45
CA SER A 311 15.26 17.78 -6.15
C SER A 311 14.60 19.08 -5.74
N ASP A 312 14.01 19.10 -4.54
CA ASP A 312 13.47 20.29 -3.90
C ASP A 312 14.29 20.71 -2.67
N ARG A 313 13.96 21.90 -2.13
CA ARG A 313 14.46 22.38 -0.84
C ARG A 313 13.31 22.60 0.15
N GLY A 314 12.27 21.78 0.09
CA GLY A 314 11.04 21.92 0.87
C GLY A 314 11.13 21.46 2.33
N GLY A 315 12.31 21.47 2.95
CA GLY A 315 12.49 21.09 4.36
C GLY A 315 12.57 19.59 4.63
N GLY A 316 12.22 18.74 3.66
CA GLY A 316 12.38 17.29 3.75
C GLY A 316 11.42 16.58 4.72
N VAL A 317 11.61 15.27 4.87
CA VAL A 317 10.74 14.36 5.62
C VAL A 317 11.60 13.45 6.52
N PRO A 318 11.25 13.28 7.81
CA PRO A 318 11.96 12.35 8.69
C PRO A 318 11.99 10.93 8.12
N PHE A 319 13.13 10.24 8.23
CA PHE A 319 13.32 8.89 7.69
C PHE A 319 12.21 7.90 8.11
N ARG A 320 11.76 7.95 9.37
CA ARG A 320 10.68 7.10 9.92
C ARG A 320 9.34 7.24 9.16
N LYS A 321 9.10 8.36 8.48
CA LYS A 321 7.86 8.61 7.73
C LYS A 321 7.98 8.27 6.25
N MET A 322 9.17 7.97 5.73
CA MET A 322 9.41 7.77 4.30
C MET A 322 8.60 6.62 3.70
N GLU A 323 8.53 5.48 4.38
CA GLU A 323 7.74 4.34 3.90
C GLU A 323 6.24 4.64 3.87
N ASN A 324 5.76 5.48 4.80
CA ASN A 324 4.36 5.86 4.88
C ASN A 324 3.92 6.75 3.72
N LEU A 325 4.83 7.46 3.03
CA LEU A 325 4.49 8.30 1.89
C LEU A 325 3.89 7.52 0.71
N PHE A 326 4.19 6.21 0.63
CA PHE A 326 3.60 5.30 -0.36
C PHE A 326 2.39 4.53 0.17
N SER A 327 1.95 4.79 1.42
CA SER A 327 0.79 4.12 1.98
C SER A 327 -0.50 4.82 1.57
N TYR A 328 -1.46 4.07 1.02
CA TYR A 328 -2.79 4.60 0.66
C TYR A 328 -3.63 5.05 1.86
N MET A 329 -3.25 4.64 3.07
CA MET A 329 -3.96 4.97 4.31
C MET A 329 -3.33 6.13 5.08
N TYR A 330 -2.20 6.64 4.59
CA TYR A 330 -1.45 7.77 5.11
C TYR A 330 -1.58 8.96 4.15
N SER A 331 -1.91 10.14 4.68
CA SER A 331 -1.95 11.39 3.92
C SER A 331 -1.47 12.53 4.80
N THR A 332 -0.73 13.47 4.19
CA THR A 332 -0.25 14.71 4.81
C THR A 332 -1.19 15.90 4.55
N ALA A 333 -2.35 15.66 3.92
CA ALA A 333 -3.33 16.67 3.54
C ALA A 333 -4.70 16.41 4.20
N PRO A 334 -5.48 17.48 4.48
CA PRO A 334 -6.87 17.34 4.92
C PRO A 334 -7.71 16.62 3.86
N LYS A 335 -8.77 15.93 4.32
CA LYS A 335 -9.65 15.14 3.43
C LYS A 335 -10.36 16.07 2.42
N PRO A 336 -10.22 15.85 1.10
CA PRO A 336 -10.98 16.61 0.12
C PRO A 336 -12.48 16.24 0.19
N GLN A 337 -13.37 17.22 0.07
CA GLN A 337 -14.81 17.00 -0.03
C GLN A 337 -15.19 16.71 -1.49
N MET A 338 -15.94 15.63 -1.74
CA MET A 338 -16.34 15.18 -3.10
C MET A 338 -17.28 16.15 -3.83
N ASP A 339 -17.94 17.07 -3.12
CA ASP A 339 -18.92 18.01 -3.70
C ASP A 339 -18.27 19.19 -4.44
N ASP A 340 -16.98 19.45 -4.23
CA ASP A 340 -16.30 20.63 -4.78
C ASP A 340 -15.66 20.35 -6.14
N LYS A 341 -16.50 20.07 -7.15
CA LYS A 341 -16.06 19.82 -8.54
C LYS A 341 -15.38 21.03 -9.22
N GLN A 342 -15.36 22.19 -8.58
CA GLN A 342 -14.90 23.45 -9.18
C GLN A 342 -13.42 23.77 -8.95
N ARG A 343 -12.71 23.06 -8.05
CA ARG A 343 -11.26 23.24 -7.84
C ARG A 343 -10.58 21.90 -7.63
N ALA A 344 -9.72 21.49 -8.57
CA ALA A 344 -8.81 20.38 -8.33
C ALA A 344 -7.83 20.79 -7.23
N PRO A 345 -7.87 20.18 -6.03
CA PRO A 345 -7.00 20.60 -4.94
C PRO A 345 -5.55 20.19 -5.26
N LEU A 346 -4.58 21.02 -4.88
CA LEU A 346 -3.15 20.70 -5.06
C LEU A 346 -2.78 19.42 -4.30
N ALA A 347 -3.47 19.13 -3.19
CA ALA A 347 -3.38 17.89 -2.44
C ALA A 347 -4.73 17.14 -2.42
N GLY A 348 -4.73 15.90 -2.90
CA GLY A 348 -5.92 15.04 -3.00
C GLY A 348 -6.00 13.97 -1.91
N PHE A 349 -6.56 12.80 -2.26
CA PHE A 349 -6.74 11.64 -1.36
C PHE A 349 -5.45 11.02 -0.80
N GLY A 350 -4.26 11.51 -1.15
CA GLY A 350 -2.97 10.90 -0.79
C GLY A 350 -2.55 9.74 -1.71
N TYR A 351 -3.22 9.57 -2.86
CA TYR A 351 -2.97 8.44 -3.78
C TYR A 351 -1.95 8.77 -4.89
N GLY A 352 -1.55 10.04 -5.04
CA GLY A 352 -0.69 10.50 -6.13
C GLY A 352 0.68 9.82 -6.16
N LEU A 353 1.41 9.81 -5.04
CA LEU A 353 2.73 9.17 -4.94
C LEU A 353 2.69 7.64 -5.14
N PRO A 354 1.83 6.88 -4.43
CA PRO A 354 1.68 5.44 -4.68
C PRO A 354 1.36 5.12 -6.14
N ILE A 355 0.40 5.82 -6.75
CA ILE A 355 0.00 5.57 -8.15
C ILE A 355 1.12 5.94 -9.12
N SER A 356 1.83 7.05 -8.89
CA SER A 356 2.99 7.44 -9.71
C SER A 356 4.07 6.36 -9.69
N ARG A 357 4.32 5.75 -8.53
CA ARG A 357 5.23 4.61 -8.42
C ARG A 357 4.74 3.38 -9.19
N LEU A 358 3.43 3.13 -9.22
CA LEU A 358 2.87 2.05 -10.05
C LEU A 358 3.04 2.31 -11.54
N TYR A 359 2.88 3.55 -12.01
CA TYR A 359 3.17 3.90 -13.41
C TYR A 359 4.63 3.64 -13.79
N ALA A 360 5.58 3.95 -12.89
CA ALA A 360 6.99 3.61 -13.11
C ALA A 360 7.21 2.09 -13.15
N LYS A 361 6.66 1.36 -12.16
CA LYS A 361 6.78 -0.10 -12.07
C LYS A 361 6.11 -0.87 -13.19
N TYR A 362 5.12 -0.28 -13.85
CA TYR A 362 4.33 -0.94 -14.90
C TYR A 362 5.21 -1.40 -16.07
N PHE A 363 6.23 -0.63 -16.45
CA PHE A 363 7.21 -1.02 -17.48
C PHE A 363 8.61 -1.26 -16.88
N GLN A 364 8.66 -2.02 -15.77
CA GLN A 364 9.89 -2.44 -15.08
C GLN A 364 10.79 -1.31 -14.53
N GLY A 365 10.23 -0.12 -14.36
CA GLY A 365 10.87 0.98 -13.65
C GLY A 365 10.64 0.94 -12.14
N ASP A 366 10.99 2.04 -11.46
CA ASP A 366 10.59 2.31 -10.07
C ASP A 366 10.58 3.83 -9.81
N LEU A 367 9.92 4.24 -8.73
CA LEU A 367 9.98 5.59 -8.20
C LEU A 367 10.44 5.50 -6.74
N GLN A 368 11.52 6.20 -6.42
CA GLN A 368 12.15 6.21 -5.11
C GLN A 368 12.26 7.63 -4.57
N LEU A 369 12.14 7.77 -3.25
CA LEU A 369 12.23 9.06 -2.56
C LEU A 369 13.38 8.98 -1.54
N TYR A 370 14.21 10.01 -1.52
CA TYR A 370 15.31 10.18 -0.59
C TYR A 370 15.20 11.57 0.02
N SER A 371 14.96 11.66 1.31
CA SER A 371 14.75 12.94 1.96
C SER A 371 15.79 13.19 3.04
N MET A 372 16.20 14.45 3.15
CA MET A 372 17.06 14.96 4.21
C MET A 372 16.23 15.95 5.04
N GLU A 373 15.81 15.51 6.23
CA GLU A 373 15.04 16.34 7.16
C GLU A 373 15.81 17.62 7.51
N GLY A 374 15.12 18.76 7.38
CA GLY A 374 15.69 20.11 7.50
C GLY A 374 16.26 20.69 6.21
N HIS A 375 16.31 19.93 5.10
CA HIS A 375 16.85 20.41 3.82
C HIS A 375 15.85 20.28 2.66
N GLY A 376 15.48 19.05 2.28
CA GLY A 376 14.67 18.82 1.07
C GLY A 376 14.57 17.36 0.67
N THR A 377 13.91 17.10 -0.45
CA THR A 377 13.66 15.74 -0.96
C THR A 377 14.13 15.57 -2.40
N ASP A 378 14.78 14.43 -2.66
CA ASP A 378 15.10 13.92 -3.99
C ASP A 378 14.10 12.81 -4.35
N ALA A 379 13.37 12.99 -5.44
CA ALA A 379 12.53 11.97 -6.06
C ALA A 379 13.18 11.46 -7.35
N VAL A 380 13.34 10.15 -7.48
CA VAL A 380 14.02 9.53 -8.62
C VAL A 380 13.08 8.56 -9.33
N ILE A 381 12.80 8.82 -10.60
CA ILE A 381 12.11 7.90 -11.50
C ILE A 381 13.15 7.14 -12.31
N HIS A 382 13.10 5.81 -12.26
CA HIS A 382 13.89 4.92 -13.10
C HIS A 382 12.98 4.30 -14.16
N LEU A 383 13.37 4.39 -15.42
CA LEU A 383 12.70 3.78 -16.58
C LEU A 383 13.72 2.97 -17.38
N LYS A 384 13.24 1.98 -18.13
CA LYS A 384 14.09 1.25 -19.07
C LYS A 384 14.36 2.08 -20.32
N ALA A 385 15.62 2.18 -20.71
CA ALA A 385 16.02 2.90 -21.92
C ALA A 385 15.61 2.14 -23.20
N LEU A 386 15.60 0.80 -23.12
CA LEU A 386 15.25 -0.07 -24.24
C LEU A 386 13.78 -0.51 -24.19
N SER A 387 13.10 -0.44 -25.33
CA SER A 387 11.69 -0.85 -25.48
C SER A 387 11.47 -2.37 -25.36
N THR A 388 12.52 -3.17 -25.55
CA THR A 388 12.52 -4.63 -25.32
C THR A 388 12.39 -5.00 -23.84
N ASP A 389 13.01 -4.19 -22.99
CA ASP A 389 13.10 -4.45 -21.54
C ASP A 389 11.92 -3.83 -20.80
N SER A 390 11.21 -2.92 -21.47
CA SER A 390 10.00 -2.26 -21.02
C SER A 390 8.80 -3.22 -21.16
N VAL A 391 8.73 -4.24 -20.31
CA VAL A 391 7.68 -5.27 -20.28
C VAL A 391 6.62 -4.94 -19.23
N GLU A 392 5.34 -5.16 -19.53
CA GLU A 392 4.26 -5.02 -18.54
C GLU A 392 4.51 -5.85 -17.28
N ARG A 393 4.40 -5.21 -16.12
CA ARG A 393 4.35 -5.86 -14.80
C ARG A 393 2.88 -6.06 -14.41
N LEU A 394 2.41 -7.31 -14.42
CA LEU A 394 1.00 -7.64 -14.19
C LEU A 394 0.79 -8.44 -12.89
N PRO A 395 -0.27 -8.16 -12.12
CA PRO A 395 -0.66 -9.00 -10.99
C PRO A 395 -1.30 -10.30 -11.51
N VAL A 396 -0.86 -11.43 -10.95
CA VAL A 396 -1.42 -12.76 -11.24
C VAL A 396 -2.11 -13.32 -10.00
N PHE A 397 -3.36 -13.73 -10.12
CA PHE A 397 -4.09 -14.41 -9.05
C PHE A 397 -3.71 -15.89 -9.03
N ASN A 398 -3.08 -16.32 -7.95
CA ASN A 398 -2.68 -17.71 -7.74
C ASN A 398 -2.61 -18.02 -6.23
N LYS A 399 -2.14 -19.23 -5.89
CA LYS A 399 -1.98 -19.65 -4.48
C LYS A 399 -1.07 -18.70 -3.69
N THR A 400 -0.02 -18.15 -4.31
CA THR A 400 0.88 -17.20 -3.66
C THR A 400 0.18 -15.87 -3.38
N ALA A 401 -0.53 -15.32 -4.35
CA ALA A 401 -1.31 -14.10 -4.15
C ALA A 401 -2.36 -14.27 -3.05
N ARG A 402 -3.06 -15.41 -3.03
CA ARG A 402 -4.04 -15.75 -2.00
C ARG A 402 -3.42 -15.80 -0.59
N ARG A 403 -2.23 -16.40 -0.45
CA ARG A 403 -1.53 -16.47 0.85
C ARG A 403 -1.27 -15.10 1.46
N ASN A 404 -0.94 -14.10 0.64
CA ASN A 404 -0.69 -12.73 1.12
C ASN A 404 -1.92 -12.10 1.80
N TYR A 405 -3.14 -12.58 1.52
CA TYR A 405 -4.37 -12.14 2.20
C TYR A 405 -4.70 -12.95 3.46
N GLU A 406 -4.12 -14.14 3.60
CA GLU A 406 -4.38 -15.07 4.71
C GLU A 406 -3.33 -14.93 5.83
N VAL A 407 -2.25 -14.16 5.61
CA VAL A 407 -1.21 -13.94 6.63
C VAL A 407 -1.82 -13.29 7.86
N THR A 408 -1.78 -14.03 8.97
CA THR A 408 -2.14 -13.54 10.32
C THR A 408 -0.89 -12.99 10.99
N GLN A 409 -1.04 -11.94 11.80
CA GLN A 409 0.06 -11.24 12.47
C GLN A 409 1.00 -12.24 13.17
N GLY A 410 2.24 -12.34 12.69
CA GLY A 410 3.32 -12.99 13.43
C GLY A 410 3.78 -12.11 14.59
N ALA A 411 4.43 -12.70 15.59
CA ALA A 411 5.25 -11.91 16.49
C ALA A 411 6.32 -11.16 15.66
N ASP A 412 6.62 -9.93 16.04
CA ASP A 412 7.74 -9.19 15.45
C ASP A 412 9.01 -10.04 15.55
N ASP A 413 9.75 -10.16 14.45
CA ASP A 413 10.98 -10.92 14.38
C ASP A 413 12.17 -10.16 14.98
N TRP A 414 11.95 -8.91 15.41
CA TRP A 414 12.90 -8.07 16.12
C TRP A 414 12.39 -7.65 17.51
N CYS A 415 13.32 -7.29 18.39
CA CYS A 415 12.97 -6.80 19.73
C CYS A 415 12.24 -5.45 19.64
N VAL A 416 11.02 -5.40 20.17
CA VAL A 416 10.29 -4.15 20.37
C VAL A 416 10.69 -3.56 21.73
N PRO A 417 11.31 -2.37 21.80
CA PRO A 417 11.69 -1.75 23.06
C PRO A 417 10.45 -1.39 23.90
N SER A 418 10.59 -1.40 25.22
CA SER A 418 9.54 -0.92 26.13
C SER A 418 9.22 0.56 25.86
N ARG A 419 7.93 0.92 25.91
CA ARG A 419 7.49 2.32 25.84
C ARG A 419 8.02 3.15 27.01
N GLU A 420 8.25 2.49 28.13
CA GLU A 420 8.86 3.04 29.33
C GLU A 420 10.18 2.29 29.55
N PRO A 421 11.28 2.74 28.92
CA PRO A 421 12.58 2.15 29.19
C PRO A 421 12.96 2.42 30.65
N LEU A 422 13.56 1.43 31.29
CA LEU A 422 14.03 1.55 32.68
C LEU A 422 15.09 2.66 32.77
N ASP A 423 14.86 3.61 33.69
CA ASP A 423 15.87 4.59 34.04
C ASP A 423 16.94 3.95 34.93
N LEU A 424 18.06 3.60 34.30
CA LEU A 424 19.19 2.98 34.99
C LEU A 424 19.90 3.97 35.93
N ALA A 425 19.74 5.29 35.77
CA ALA A 425 20.41 6.27 36.63
C ALA A 425 19.93 6.18 38.09
N VAL A 426 18.64 5.89 38.31
CA VAL A 426 18.05 5.72 39.66
C VAL A 426 18.55 4.43 40.32
N LEU A 427 18.76 3.36 39.55
CA LEU A 427 19.31 2.09 40.04
C LEU A 427 20.77 2.23 40.48
N PHE A 428 21.59 2.97 39.73
CA PHE A 428 22.98 3.21 40.11
C PHE A 428 23.11 4.13 41.34
N PHE A 429 22.21 5.12 41.49
CA PHE A 429 22.20 6.02 42.67
C PHE A 429 21.92 5.30 43.99
N LEU A 430 21.10 4.25 43.96
CA LEU A 430 20.82 3.40 45.13
C LEU A 430 21.97 2.44 45.46
N SER A 431 22.72 2.02 44.43
CA SER A 431 23.89 1.15 44.55
C SER A 431 25.10 1.87 45.18
N GLU A 432 25.32 3.15 44.87
CA GLU A 432 26.42 3.92 45.49
C GLU A 432 26.14 4.35 46.94
N ASN A 433 24.87 4.56 47.32
CA ASN A 433 24.52 5.02 48.67
C ASN A 433 24.32 3.88 49.70
N PHE A 434 24.17 2.64 49.25
CA PHE A 434 24.09 1.47 50.12
C PHE A 434 25.28 0.55 49.85
N ASN A 435 26.23 0.47 50.79
CA ASN A 435 27.39 -0.43 50.76
C ASN A 435 27.04 -1.93 50.86
N SER A 436 25.82 -2.31 50.50
CA SER A 436 25.29 -3.66 50.47
C SER A 436 24.59 -3.86 49.14
N VAL A 437 25.13 -4.77 48.33
CA VAL A 437 24.56 -5.17 47.03
C VAL A 437 23.19 -5.79 47.27
N ILE A 438 22.12 -5.02 47.07
CA ILE A 438 20.76 -5.57 47.02
C ILE A 438 20.52 -6.04 45.59
N TYR A 439 20.69 -7.34 45.34
CA TYR A 439 20.15 -7.98 44.14
C TYR A 439 18.63 -8.05 44.30
N VAL A 440 17.90 -7.23 43.54
CA VAL A 440 16.43 -7.33 43.44
C VAL A 440 16.08 -8.01 42.11
N PRO A 441 15.80 -9.33 42.08
CA PRO A 441 15.30 -9.94 40.86
C PRO A 441 13.80 -9.64 40.73
N PHE A 442 13.42 -9.04 39.59
CA PHE A 442 12.07 -8.96 39.04
C PHE A 442 10.92 -8.78 40.05
N ILE A 443 10.65 -7.54 40.44
CA ILE A 443 9.37 -7.17 41.06
C ILE A 443 8.42 -6.74 39.95
N TYR A 444 7.49 -7.61 39.58
CA TYR A 444 6.24 -7.19 38.94
C TYR A 444 5.47 -6.32 39.94
N VAL A 445 5.08 -5.13 39.47
CA VAL A 445 4.46 -4.04 40.21
C VAL A 445 3.29 -4.53 41.09
N VAL A 446 3.45 -4.43 42.41
CA VAL A 446 2.34 -4.35 43.38
C VAL A 446 2.15 -2.86 43.71
N PRO A 447 0.93 -2.30 43.68
CA PRO A 447 0.68 -0.89 43.96
C PRO A 447 0.76 -0.60 45.46
N SER A 448 1.98 -0.65 46.02
CA SER A 448 2.45 0.06 47.21
C SER A 448 3.84 -0.45 47.60
N LEU A 449 4.82 -0.19 46.74
CA LEU A 449 6.24 -0.52 46.97
C LEU A 449 6.73 -0.03 48.35
N HIS A 450 6.18 1.07 48.84
CA HIS A 450 6.54 1.67 50.13
C HIS A 450 6.11 0.82 51.35
N ALA A 451 4.95 0.16 51.29
CA ALA A 451 4.46 -0.71 52.36
C ALA A 451 5.24 -2.03 52.40
N PHE A 452 5.53 -2.60 51.22
CA PHE A 452 6.34 -3.82 51.09
C PHE A 452 7.79 -3.59 51.55
N LEU A 453 8.43 -2.50 51.12
CA LEU A 453 9.78 -2.14 51.56
C LEU A 453 9.83 -1.88 53.08
N SER A 454 8.83 -1.20 53.66
CA SER A 454 8.79 -0.97 55.11
C SER A 454 8.59 -2.26 55.91
N PHE A 455 7.77 -3.20 55.41
CA PHE A 455 7.56 -4.51 56.03
C PHE A 455 8.83 -5.37 55.99
N VAL A 456 9.50 -5.42 54.83
CA VAL A 456 10.73 -6.18 54.64
C VAL A 456 11.87 -5.60 55.48
N VAL A 457 12.04 -4.28 55.51
CA VAL A 457 13.07 -3.61 56.34
C VAL A 457 12.80 -3.81 57.84
N GLY A 458 11.54 -3.74 58.27
CA GLY A 458 11.16 -3.99 59.67
C GLY A 458 11.42 -5.43 60.13
N LYS A 459 11.14 -6.42 59.28
CA LYS A 459 11.41 -7.84 59.55
C LYS A 459 12.91 -8.16 59.50
N ILE A 460 13.68 -7.54 58.61
CA ILE A 460 15.15 -7.71 58.54
C ILE A 460 15.81 -7.19 59.84
N LYS A 461 15.40 -6.02 60.35
CA LYS A 461 15.89 -5.50 61.64
C LYS A 461 15.55 -6.41 62.82
N TYR A 462 14.31 -6.90 62.87
CA TYR A 462 13.89 -7.84 63.92
C TYR A 462 14.68 -9.16 63.88
N PHE A 463 14.98 -9.67 62.68
CA PHE A 463 15.81 -10.87 62.52
C PHE A 463 17.28 -10.63 62.86
N GLU A 464 17.85 -9.47 62.53
CA GLU A 464 19.21 -9.08 62.98
C GLU A 464 19.31 -9.03 64.51
N GLU A 465 18.30 -8.48 65.19
CA GLU A 465 18.27 -8.40 66.66
C GLU A 465 18.10 -9.78 67.31
N CYS A 466 17.21 -10.64 66.78
CA CYS A 466 17.06 -12.02 67.25
C CYS A 466 18.29 -12.90 66.99
N PHE A 467 19.06 -12.65 65.92
CA PHE A 467 20.28 -13.42 65.64
C PHE A 467 21.48 -12.96 66.49
N LYS A 468 21.56 -11.66 66.82
CA LYS A 468 22.57 -11.10 67.73
C LYS A 468 22.44 -11.63 69.16
N SER A 469 21.24 -12.02 69.60
CA SER A 469 21.03 -12.61 70.93
C SER A 469 21.40 -14.10 71.03
N PHE A 470 21.47 -14.82 69.91
CA PHE A 470 21.77 -16.27 69.86
C PHE A 470 23.26 -16.62 69.67
N CYS A 471 24.13 -15.65 69.35
CA CYS A 471 25.58 -15.89 69.20
C CYS A 471 26.40 -14.66 69.63
N PRO A 472 26.96 -14.63 70.86
CA PRO A 472 27.67 -13.44 71.36
C PRO A 472 29.13 -13.31 70.88
N CYS A 473 29.63 -14.23 70.05
CA CYS A 473 31.05 -14.31 69.75
C CYS A 473 31.33 -14.52 68.25
N SER A 474 31.53 -13.44 67.51
CA SER A 474 32.58 -13.35 66.48
C SER A 474 32.51 -11.98 65.79
N GLY A 475 33.63 -11.26 65.82
CA GLY A 475 33.80 -10.03 65.06
C GLY A 475 33.88 -10.34 63.57
N ASN A 476 33.23 -9.47 62.79
CA ASN A 476 33.44 -9.14 61.38
C ASN A 476 33.42 -10.26 60.32
N GLN A 477 32.63 -9.98 59.28
CA GLN A 477 32.47 -10.65 57.97
C GLN A 477 31.52 -11.86 57.93
N TRP A 478 30.24 -11.57 57.63
CA TRP A 478 29.29 -12.56 57.12
C TRP A 478 29.02 -12.27 55.63
N GLY A 479 28.96 -13.33 54.81
CA GLY A 479 28.66 -13.24 53.38
C GLY A 479 27.17 -12.99 53.07
N PRO A 480 26.80 -12.73 51.81
CA PRO A 480 25.45 -12.31 51.42
C PRO A 480 24.40 -13.42 51.62
N VAL A 481 23.21 -13.03 52.09
CA VAL A 481 22.03 -13.89 52.23
C VAL A 481 21.30 -13.94 50.88
N LEU A 482 21.06 -15.14 50.33
CA LEU A 482 20.37 -15.36 49.06
C LEU A 482 18.90 -15.74 49.29
N PHE A 483 17.97 -15.07 48.59
CA PHE A 483 16.55 -15.41 48.56
C PHE A 483 16.12 -15.83 47.15
N TYR A 484 15.37 -16.93 47.04
CA TYR A 484 14.78 -17.40 45.77
C TYR A 484 13.25 -17.52 45.91
N PRO A 485 12.44 -16.90 45.05
CA PRO A 485 11.00 -17.15 45.03
C PRO A 485 10.64 -18.27 44.04
N ILE A 486 9.77 -19.19 44.46
CA ILE A 486 9.10 -20.19 43.59
C ILE A 486 7.59 -19.92 43.67
N GLY A 487 6.95 -19.57 42.53
CA GLY A 487 5.48 -19.60 42.36
C GLY A 487 4.79 -18.30 41.92
N ARG A 488 3.72 -18.44 41.10
CA ARG A 488 2.79 -17.35 40.68
C ARG A 488 1.75 -17.09 41.77
N PHE A 489 1.38 -15.83 42.02
CA PHE A 489 0.38 -15.47 43.04
C PHE A 489 -0.64 -14.42 42.60
N GLY A 490 -1.89 -14.64 43.03
CA GLY A 490 -2.93 -13.62 43.22
C GLY A 490 -2.83 -12.97 44.61
N THR A 491 -3.83 -12.18 45.02
CA THR A 491 -3.85 -11.36 46.25
C THR A 491 -3.68 -12.17 47.55
N ILE A 492 -2.71 -11.80 48.41
CA ILE A 492 -2.31 -12.53 49.65
C ILE A 492 -2.56 -11.68 50.92
N ASP A 493 -3.03 -12.33 51.99
CA ASP A 493 -3.06 -11.85 53.38
C ASP A 493 -1.73 -12.18 54.10
N LEU A 494 -1.06 -11.16 54.65
CA LEU A 494 0.30 -11.24 55.21
C LEU A 494 0.38 -11.88 56.60
N SER A 495 -0.76 -12.21 57.22
CA SER A 495 -0.81 -12.74 58.60
C SER A 495 -0.44 -14.23 58.73
N GLN A 496 -0.31 -14.98 57.62
CA GLN A 496 -0.13 -16.45 57.63
C GLN A 496 1.28 -16.95 57.24
N VAL A 497 2.27 -16.06 57.14
CA VAL A 497 3.64 -16.45 56.74
C VAL A 497 4.40 -17.08 57.93
N VAL A 498 4.70 -18.37 57.85
CA VAL A 498 5.57 -19.09 58.80
C VAL A 498 6.95 -19.35 58.17
N CYS A 499 8.03 -19.05 58.89
CA CYS A 499 9.40 -19.27 58.41
C CYS A 499 10.00 -20.53 59.05
N HIS A 500 10.50 -21.46 58.23
CA HIS A 500 11.31 -22.59 58.70
C HIS A 500 12.80 -22.33 58.43
N ILE A 501 13.65 -22.72 59.38
CA ILE A 501 15.10 -22.60 59.28
C ILE A 501 15.69 -24.01 59.32
N GLU A 502 16.38 -24.41 58.26
CA GLU A 502 17.21 -25.62 58.27
C GLU A 502 18.69 -25.24 58.13
N PHE A 503 19.52 -25.88 58.95
CA PHE A 503 20.97 -25.72 58.91
C PHE A 503 21.60 -26.95 58.28
N TYR A 504 22.31 -26.76 57.16
CA TYR A 504 23.10 -27.82 56.54
C TYR A 504 24.58 -27.68 56.88
N LYS A 505 25.24 -28.82 57.13
CA LYS A 505 26.69 -28.93 57.28
C LYS A 505 27.24 -29.51 55.98
N ASP A 506 28.05 -28.73 55.27
CA ASP A 506 28.69 -29.14 54.03
C ASP A 506 29.90 -30.02 54.37
N GLU A 507 29.91 -31.29 53.93
CA GLU A 507 30.90 -32.28 54.40
C GLU A 507 32.34 -32.05 53.88
N ASN A 508 32.55 -31.09 52.97
CA ASN A 508 33.85 -30.82 52.35
C ASN A 508 34.48 -29.46 52.70
N LYS A 509 34.10 -28.82 53.82
CA LYS A 509 34.75 -27.58 54.29
C LYS A 509 34.99 -27.55 55.81
N THR A 510 36.11 -26.95 56.23
CA THR A 510 36.46 -26.71 57.65
C THR A 510 35.42 -25.81 58.34
N GLU A 511 35.23 -25.99 59.65
CA GLU A 511 34.17 -25.47 60.54
C GLU A 511 33.75 -23.98 60.45
N ARG A 512 34.43 -23.13 59.69
CA ARG A 512 34.09 -21.70 59.52
C ARG A 512 33.08 -21.39 58.41
N ASP A 513 32.77 -22.33 57.52
CA ASP A 513 31.79 -22.14 56.45
C ASP A 513 30.47 -22.87 56.75
N LYS A 514 29.72 -22.43 57.77
CA LYS A 514 28.31 -22.83 57.94
C LYS A 514 27.44 -21.86 57.13
N ARG A 515 26.68 -22.37 56.16
CA ARG A 515 25.68 -21.59 55.42
C ARG A 515 24.29 -21.92 55.98
N ALA A 516 23.53 -20.88 56.34
CA ALA A 516 22.11 -21.01 56.65
C ALA A 516 21.32 -20.72 55.38
N ILE A 517 20.45 -21.64 54.96
CA ILE A 517 19.49 -21.40 53.88
C ILE A 517 18.15 -21.13 54.55
N PHE A 518 17.57 -19.97 54.25
CA PHE A 518 16.25 -19.59 54.74
C PHE A 518 15.21 -19.92 53.68
N THR A 519 14.33 -20.88 53.99
CA THR A 519 13.23 -21.25 53.11
C THR A 519 11.95 -20.65 53.67
N MET A 520 11.41 -19.63 52.99
CA MET A 520 10.04 -19.17 53.25
C MET A 520 9.09 -20.16 52.57
N ALA A 521 8.43 -21.00 53.37
CA ALA A 521 7.31 -21.81 52.90
C ALA A 521 6.00 -21.11 53.29
N TYR A 522 5.13 -20.90 52.31
CA TYR A 522 3.76 -20.45 52.59
C TYR A 522 2.96 -21.66 53.10
N ALA A 523 2.30 -21.53 54.26
CA ALA A 523 1.22 -22.46 54.60
C ALA A 523 0.05 -22.17 53.65
N VAL A 524 -0.48 -23.22 53.02
CA VAL A 524 -1.65 -23.13 52.12
C VAL A 524 -2.91 -22.84 52.90
#